data_AF-A0A832AY33-F1
#
_entry.id   AF-A0A832AY33-F1
#
_cell.length_a   1.000
_cell.length_b   1.000
_cell.length_c   1.000
_cell.angle_alpha   90.00
_cell.angle_beta   90.00
_cell.angle_gamma   90.00
#
_symmetry.space_group_name_H-M   'P 1'
#
loop_
_entity.id
_entity.type
_entity.pdbx_description
1 polymer ?
#
loop_
_entity_poly.entity_id
_entity_poly.type
_entity_poly.pdbx_seq_one_letter_code
_entity_poly.pdbx_strand_id
1 'polypeptide(L)'
;MNYKNITLSALAAAAITLTGCGGGGSTPPTKTADTVKPVITLNGPATVNLTVGGTYTEQGATVTDNVDTGLTVTISGAVDTATAGTYTVTYTATDTAGNKATKTRTVIVSSAAVTTTPGFMGLGAEQVAAKFNGGVQNAIKGVTIQPITSDITADTHWTADKVYQL
;
A
#
# COMPACT_ATOMS: atom_id res chain seq x y z
N MET A 1 12.77 28.24 23.03
CA MET A 1 11.60 28.38 23.94
C MET A 1 11.52 27.10 24.75
N ASN A 2 11.85 27.19 26.04
CA ASN A 2 12.05 26.07 26.96
C ASN A 2 10.90 26.11 27.97
N TYR A 3 9.98 25.15 27.93
CA TYR A 3 8.90 25.10 28.92
C TYR A 3 9.42 24.36 30.16
N LYS A 4 9.55 25.13 31.26
CA LYS A 4 9.92 24.63 32.58
C LYS A 4 8.85 23.65 33.08
N ASN A 5 9.27 22.43 33.40
CA ASN A 5 8.45 21.44 34.10
C ASN A 5 8.16 21.95 35.52
N ILE A 6 6.90 22.29 35.80
CA ILE A 6 6.47 22.70 37.15
C ILE A 6 6.21 21.43 37.96
N THR A 7 7.11 21.13 38.90
CA THR A 7 6.92 20.12 39.94
C THR A 7 5.89 20.62 40.95
N LEU A 8 4.76 19.91 41.08
CA LEU A 8 3.76 20.19 42.11
C LEU A 8 4.10 19.38 43.36
N SER A 9 4.61 20.06 44.38
CA SER A 9 4.93 19.49 45.70
C SER A 9 3.83 19.73 46.72
N ALA A 10 3.50 18.65 47.45
CA ALA A 10 2.91 18.57 48.79
C ALA A 10 1.44 18.98 48.98
N LEU A 11 0.64 18.02 49.44
CA LEU A 11 -0.22 18.22 50.62
C LEU A 11 -0.36 16.91 51.38
N ALA A 12 0.22 16.87 52.59
CA ALA A 12 -0.14 15.92 53.62
C ALA A 12 -1.37 16.46 54.34
N ALA A 13 -2.39 15.63 54.56
CA ALA A 13 -3.42 15.89 55.57
C ALA A 13 -3.86 14.57 56.20
N ALA A 14 -3.78 14.57 57.53
CA ALA A 14 -4.11 13.46 58.42
C ALA A 14 -5.61 13.11 58.42
N ALA A 15 -5.90 11.89 58.86
CA ALA A 15 -7.24 11.34 58.98
C ALA A 15 -8.13 12.17 59.92
N ILE A 16 -9.35 12.47 59.47
CA ILE A 16 -10.49 12.87 60.31
C ILE A 16 -11.56 11.79 60.11
N THR A 17 -11.81 10.97 61.13
CA THR A 17 -12.94 10.05 61.13
C THR A 17 -14.22 10.84 61.38
N LEU A 18 -14.92 11.20 60.31
CA LEU A 18 -16.19 11.91 60.37
C LEU A 18 -17.34 10.90 60.49
N THR A 19 -17.82 10.64 61.71
CA THR A 19 -19.14 10.03 61.89
C THR A 19 -20.20 11.11 61.71
N GLY A 20 -20.61 11.30 60.45
CA GLY A 20 -21.70 12.20 60.08
C GLY A 20 -22.69 11.49 59.17
N CYS A 21 -23.79 10.99 59.73
CA CYS A 21 -25.00 10.65 58.97
C CYS A 21 -25.81 11.95 58.84
N GLY A 22 -25.71 12.60 57.68
CA GLY A 22 -26.47 13.81 57.36
C GLY A 22 -26.74 13.82 55.86
N GLY A 23 -27.91 13.31 55.48
CA GLY A 23 -28.37 13.19 54.11
C GLY A 23 -28.47 14.53 53.39
N GLY A 24 -27.77 14.62 52.27
CA GLY A 24 -27.82 15.72 51.31
C GLY A 24 -27.06 15.27 50.06
N GLY A 25 -27.43 14.10 49.55
CA GLY A 25 -26.77 13.42 48.44
C GLY A 25 -26.94 14.18 47.14
N SER A 26 -26.14 15.24 46.97
CA SER A 26 -25.72 15.68 45.66
C SER A 26 -24.68 14.69 45.19
N THR A 27 -25.10 13.48 44.80
CA THR A 27 -24.23 12.60 44.04
C THR A 27 -23.79 13.43 42.84
N PRO A 28 -22.48 13.70 42.65
CA PRO A 28 -22.00 14.33 41.43
C PRO A 28 -22.63 13.56 40.27
N PRO A 29 -23.15 14.23 39.22
CA PRO A 29 -23.72 13.51 38.10
C PRO A 29 -22.70 12.49 37.64
N THR A 30 -23.00 11.21 37.85
CA THR A 30 -22.14 10.12 37.43
C THR A 30 -22.19 10.17 35.91
N LYS A 31 -21.13 10.72 35.28
CA LYS A 31 -20.97 10.72 33.82
C LYS A 31 -21.23 9.30 33.36
N THR A 32 -22.33 9.10 32.64
CA THR A 32 -22.69 7.79 32.08
C THR A 32 -21.50 7.27 31.30
N ALA A 33 -21.16 5.98 31.50
CA ALA A 33 -20.02 5.38 30.84
C ALA A 33 -20.22 5.44 29.32
N ASP A 34 -19.23 5.97 28.61
CA ASP A 34 -19.25 6.00 27.16
C ASP A 34 -18.84 4.64 26.58
N THR A 35 -19.62 4.15 25.64
CA THR A 35 -19.50 2.81 25.05
C THR A 35 -19.54 2.83 23.52
N VAL A 36 -19.70 4.02 22.93
CA VAL A 36 -19.80 4.19 21.50
C VAL A 36 -18.40 4.35 20.92
N LYS A 37 -18.15 3.74 19.76
CA LYS A 37 -16.85 3.84 19.10
C LYS A 37 -16.77 5.12 18.28
N PRO A 38 -15.58 5.72 18.15
CA PRO A 38 -15.38 6.83 17.24
C PRO A 38 -15.60 6.40 15.78
N VAL A 39 -15.95 7.36 14.92
CA VAL A 39 -16.18 7.16 13.49
C VAL A 39 -15.06 7.79 12.69
N ILE A 40 -14.35 6.97 11.89
CA ILE A 40 -13.26 7.43 11.01
C ILE A 40 -13.77 7.64 9.58
N THR A 41 -13.51 8.81 9.02
CA THR A 41 -13.84 9.16 7.63
C THR A 41 -12.55 9.44 6.84
N LEU A 42 -12.31 8.68 5.77
CA LEU A 42 -11.12 8.86 4.95
C LEU A 42 -11.24 10.14 4.12
N ASN A 43 -10.15 10.89 4.04
CA ASN A 43 -10.07 12.00 3.09
C ASN A 43 -9.68 11.43 1.72
N GLY A 44 -10.54 11.54 0.72
CA GLY A 44 -10.31 10.92 -0.60
C GLY A 44 -10.73 9.43 -0.64
N PRO A 45 -10.35 8.69 -1.69
CA PRO A 45 -10.90 7.37 -1.96
C PRO A 45 -10.38 6.30 -1.00
N ALA A 46 -11.18 5.25 -0.80
CA ALA A 46 -10.79 4.05 -0.06
C ALA A 46 -9.84 3.14 -0.87
N THR A 47 -9.85 3.28 -2.20
CA THR A 47 -8.96 2.54 -3.11
C THR A 47 -8.24 3.53 -4.01
N VAL A 48 -6.91 3.40 -4.10
CA VAL A 48 -6.05 4.19 -4.99
C VAL A 48 -5.38 3.24 -5.98
N ASN A 49 -5.39 3.59 -7.27
CA ASN A 49 -4.70 2.83 -8.31
C ASN A 49 -3.53 3.65 -8.84
N LEU A 50 -2.35 3.04 -8.87
CA LEU A 50 -1.10 3.62 -9.34
C LEU A 50 -0.45 2.67 -10.34
N THR A 51 0.39 3.21 -11.21
CA THR A 51 1.37 2.41 -11.95
C THR A 51 2.67 2.33 -11.17
N VAL A 52 3.50 1.31 -11.42
CA VAL A 52 4.87 1.22 -10.87
C VAL A 52 5.63 2.53 -11.12
N GLY A 53 6.29 3.03 -10.08
CA GLY A 53 6.99 4.32 -10.06
C GLY A 53 6.09 5.54 -9.82
N GLY A 54 4.77 5.35 -9.69
CA GLY A 54 3.83 6.41 -9.37
C GLY A 54 4.07 7.02 -7.98
N THR A 55 3.51 8.21 -7.75
CA THR A 55 3.57 8.89 -6.46
C THR A 55 2.34 8.57 -5.63
N TYR A 56 2.54 8.11 -4.39
CA TYR A 56 1.49 8.00 -3.39
C TYR A 56 1.58 9.16 -2.40
N THR A 57 0.48 9.89 -2.19
CA THR A 57 0.37 10.93 -1.16
C THR A 57 -0.77 10.58 -0.23
N GLU A 58 -0.47 10.46 1.06
CA GLU A 58 -1.47 10.19 2.07
C GLU A 58 -2.35 11.43 2.32
N GLN A 59 -3.64 11.29 2.11
CA GLN A 59 -4.62 12.37 2.29
C GLN A 59 -5.15 12.47 3.74
N GLY A 60 -4.81 11.50 4.58
CA GLY A 60 -5.26 11.41 5.96
C GLY A 60 -6.71 10.98 6.11
N ALA A 61 -7.23 11.19 7.32
CA ALA A 61 -8.62 10.90 7.67
C ALA A 61 -9.05 11.85 8.80
N THR A 62 -10.36 12.04 8.92
CA THR A 62 -10.99 12.73 10.05
C THR A 62 -11.65 11.72 10.98
N VAL A 63 -11.88 12.13 12.24
CA VAL A 63 -12.56 11.33 13.25
C VAL A 63 -13.56 12.17 14.02
N THR A 64 -14.72 11.58 14.29
CA THR A 64 -15.79 12.18 15.11
C THR A 64 -16.30 11.16 16.11
N ASP A 65 -16.76 11.62 17.26
CA ASP A 65 -17.37 10.80 18.30
C ASP A 65 -18.59 11.51 18.90
N ASN A 66 -19.47 10.78 19.60
CA ASN A 66 -20.67 11.34 20.22
C ASN A 66 -20.40 12.07 21.54
N VAL A 67 -19.33 11.71 22.27
CA VAL A 67 -18.95 12.37 23.54
C VAL A 67 -17.65 13.13 23.40
N ASP A 68 -16.65 12.52 22.76
CA ASP A 68 -15.30 13.07 22.73
C ASP A 68 -15.03 13.97 21.51
N THR A 69 -14.28 15.04 21.75
CA THR A 69 -13.85 15.99 20.70
C THR A 69 -12.32 16.09 20.68
N GLY A 70 -11.76 16.50 19.54
CA GLY A 70 -10.30 16.63 19.40
C GLY A 70 -9.55 15.30 19.30
N LEU A 71 -10.25 14.20 19.00
CA LEU A 71 -9.63 12.91 18.74
C LEU A 71 -8.69 12.99 17.52
N THR A 72 -7.63 12.19 17.56
CA THR A 72 -6.63 12.11 16.49
C THR A 72 -6.64 10.74 15.84
N VAL A 73 -6.40 10.71 14.52
CA VAL A 73 -6.23 9.46 13.77
C VAL A 73 -4.75 9.11 13.71
N THR A 74 -4.41 7.90 14.12
CA THR A 74 -3.08 7.30 13.89
C THR A 74 -3.09 6.51 12.60
N ILE A 75 -2.15 6.82 11.71
CA ILE A 75 -2.01 6.18 10.40
C ILE A 75 -0.78 5.27 10.42
N SER A 76 -0.93 4.03 9.95
CA SER A 76 0.15 3.06 9.84
C SER A 76 0.08 2.28 8.53
N GLY A 77 1.20 1.69 8.14
CA GLY A 77 1.37 1.00 6.87
C GLY A 77 2.38 1.72 5.97
N ALA A 78 3.01 0.95 5.08
CA ALA A 78 3.95 1.46 4.10
C ALA A 78 3.49 1.03 2.70
N VAL A 79 3.58 1.96 1.75
CA VAL A 79 3.25 1.72 0.35
C VAL A 79 4.54 1.79 -0.45
N ASP A 80 4.93 0.67 -1.04
CA ASP A 80 6.04 0.62 -2.00
C ASP A 80 5.46 0.82 -3.40
N THR A 81 5.75 1.96 -4.02
CA THR A 81 5.28 2.23 -5.38
C THR A 81 6.23 1.72 -6.46
N ALA A 82 7.41 1.23 -6.09
CA ALA A 82 8.39 0.67 -7.03
C ALA A 82 8.08 -0.79 -7.39
N THR A 83 7.27 -1.48 -6.59
CA THR A 83 6.90 -2.87 -6.81
C THR A 83 5.40 -2.98 -7.09
N ALA A 84 5.03 -3.76 -8.11
CA ALA A 84 3.62 -4.04 -8.37
C ALA A 84 3.05 -4.89 -7.23
N GLY A 85 1.89 -4.51 -6.70
CA GLY A 85 1.31 -5.16 -5.52
C GLY A 85 0.10 -4.43 -4.97
N THR A 86 -0.49 -5.02 -3.93
CA THR A 86 -1.55 -4.39 -3.14
C THR A 86 -1.01 -4.07 -1.76
N TYR A 87 -1.13 -2.81 -1.36
CA TYR A 87 -0.65 -2.28 -0.09
C TYR A 87 -1.82 -1.76 0.74
N THR A 88 -1.73 -1.92 2.05
CA THR A 88 -2.79 -1.51 2.98
C THR A 88 -2.28 -0.44 3.92
N VAL A 89 -3.00 0.69 3.97
CA VAL A 89 -2.82 1.74 4.98
C VAL A 89 -3.95 1.62 6.00
N THR A 90 -3.61 1.61 7.29
CA THR A 90 -4.55 1.43 8.39
C THR A 90 -4.66 2.72 9.20
N TYR A 91 -5.90 3.09 9.51
CA TYR A 91 -6.26 4.27 10.29
C TYR A 91 -6.91 3.79 11.58
N THR A 92 -6.43 4.28 12.72
CA THR A 92 -6.95 3.91 14.04
C THR A 92 -7.23 5.15 14.86
N ALA A 93 -8.29 5.10 15.66
CA ALA A 93 -8.61 6.11 16.67
C ALA A 93 -9.11 5.41 17.93
N THR A 94 -8.75 5.96 19.09
CA THR A 94 -9.23 5.51 20.40
C THR A 94 -9.76 6.73 21.13
N ASP A 95 -10.97 6.62 21.67
CA ASP A 95 -11.57 7.67 22.51
C ASP A 95 -11.01 7.64 23.95
N THR A 96 -11.51 8.51 24.82
CA THR A 96 -11.04 8.57 26.22
C THR A 96 -11.56 7.41 27.08
N ALA A 97 -12.68 6.79 26.69
CA ALA A 97 -13.26 5.62 27.35
C ALA A 97 -12.59 4.30 26.95
N GLY A 98 -11.72 4.31 25.94
CA GLY A 98 -11.00 3.16 25.41
C GLY A 98 -11.68 2.46 24.23
N ASN A 99 -12.79 2.99 23.69
CA ASN A 99 -13.42 2.44 22.49
C ASN A 99 -12.54 2.73 21.27
N LYS A 100 -12.26 1.67 20.51
CA LYS A 100 -11.38 1.71 19.33
C LYS A 100 -12.15 1.54 18.03
N ALA A 101 -11.76 2.33 17.03
CA ALA A 101 -12.20 2.21 15.64
C ALA A 101 -11.00 2.05 14.70
N THR A 102 -11.22 1.28 13.63
CA THR A 102 -10.21 0.98 12.60
C THR A 102 -10.83 1.13 11.22
N LYS A 103 -10.09 1.71 10.27
CA LYS A 103 -10.44 1.81 8.86
C LYS A 103 -9.21 1.57 7.99
N THR A 104 -9.39 1.18 6.72
CA THR A 104 -8.29 0.88 5.82
C THR A 104 -8.45 1.58 4.47
N ARG A 105 -7.31 1.90 3.84
CA ARG A 105 -7.19 2.27 2.44
C ARG A 105 -6.35 1.23 1.72
N THR A 106 -6.79 0.85 0.54
CA THR A 106 -6.09 -0.07 -0.35
C THR A 106 -5.39 0.71 -1.46
N VAL A 107 -4.09 0.47 -1.64
CA VAL A 107 -3.32 1.04 -2.74
C VAL A 107 -2.86 -0.08 -3.65
N ILE A 108 -3.30 -0.04 -4.90
CA ILE A 108 -2.98 -1.05 -5.92
C ILE A 108 -1.97 -0.44 -6.87
N VAL A 109 -0.79 -1.05 -6.95
CA VAL A 109 0.27 -0.68 -7.87
C VAL A 109 0.31 -1.71 -8.99
N SER A 110 -0.05 -1.30 -10.20
CA SER A 110 -0.05 -2.15 -11.39
C SER A 110 1.22 -1.93 -12.22
N SER A 111 1.74 -2.99 -12.84
CA SER A 111 2.77 -2.84 -13.85
C SER A 111 2.23 -2.06 -15.05
N ALA A 112 3.07 -1.24 -15.68
CA ALA A 112 2.72 -0.69 -16.98
C ALA A 112 2.52 -1.85 -17.96
N ALA A 113 1.43 -1.81 -18.73
CA ALA A 113 1.30 -2.71 -19.86
C ALA A 113 2.52 -2.45 -20.77
N VAL A 114 3.39 -3.44 -20.90
CA VAL A 114 4.43 -3.39 -21.92
C VAL A 114 3.67 -3.51 -23.24
N THR A 115 3.32 -2.39 -23.84
CA THR A 115 3.07 -2.35 -25.28
C THR A 115 4.41 -2.66 -25.91
N THR A 116 4.70 -3.94 -26.04
CA THR A 116 5.52 -4.42 -27.14
C THR A 116 4.73 -4.05 -28.38
N THR A 117 4.80 -2.78 -28.83
CA THR A 117 4.71 -2.53 -30.26
C THR A 117 5.79 -3.44 -30.80
N PRO A 118 5.46 -4.50 -31.56
CA PRO A 118 6.48 -5.39 -32.04
C PRO A 118 7.23 -4.61 -33.11
N GLY A 119 8.17 -3.76 -32.70
CA GLY A 119 9.11 -3.02 -33.54
C GLY A 119 10.10 -3.94 -34.24
N PHE A 120 9.80 -5.24 -34.28
CA PHE A 120 10.49 -6.25 -35.06
C PHE A 120 9.56 -7.22 -35.81
N MET A 121 8.22 -7.09 -35.75
CA MET A 121 7.36 -7.87 -36.66
C MET A 121 7.35 -7.33 -38.10
N GLY A 122 8.13 -6.28 -38.38
CA GLY A 122 8.40 -5.81 -39.74
C GLY A 122 9.57 -6.51 -40.43
N LEU A 123 10.34 -7.35 -39.72
CA LEU A 123 11.29 -8.24 -40.36
C LEU A 123 10.63 -9.62 -40.42
N GLY A 124 10.04 -9.94 -41.59
CA GLY A 124 9.63 -11.31 -41.88
C GLY A 124 10.79 -12.28 -41.63
N ALA A 125 10.49 -13.57 -41.44
CA ALA A 125 11.45 -14.63 -41.15
C ALA A 125 12.69 -14.66 -42.08
N GLU A 126 12.64 -13.96 -43.23
CA GLU A 126 13.72 -13.78 -44.18
C GLU A 126 14.83 -12.80 -43.74
N GLN A 127 14.58 -11.83 -42.84
CA GLN A 127 15.59 -10.84 -42.42
C GLN A 127 16.30 -11.14 -41.09
N VAL A 128 15.88 -12.16 -40.34
CA VAL A 128 16.62 -12.64 -39.15
C VAL A 128 17.81 -13.52 -39.56
N ALA A 129 17.71 -14.24 -40.69
CA ALA A 129 18.83 -15.01 -41.25
C ALA A 129 19.99 -14.11 -41.74
N ALA A 130 19.70 -12.88 -42.19
CA ALA A 130 20.71 -11.99 -42.78
C ALA A 130 21.59 -11.27 -41.75
N LYS A 131 21.13 -11.06 -40.50
CA LYS A 131 21.89 -10.30 -39.49
C LYS A 131 22.81 -11.15 -38.60
N PHE A 132 22.59 -12.47 -38.54
CA PHE A 132 23.51 -13.40 -37.88
C PHE A 132 24.56 -14.01 -38.82
N ASN A 133 24.36 -13.94 -40.15
CA ASN A 133 25.32 -14.50 -41.12
C ASN A 133 26.46 -13.55 -41.54
N GLY A 134 26.42 -12.27 -41.16
CA GLY A 134 27.43 -11.28 -41.56
C GLY A 134 28.43 -10.84 -40.47
N GLY A 135 28.13 -11.09 -39.19
CA GLY A 135 28.88 -10.47 -38.09
C GLY A 135 29.92 -11.36 -37.40
N VAL A 136 29.77 -12.69 -37.46
CA VAL A 136 30.66 -13.62 -36.75
C VAL A 136 31.76 -14.18 -37.65
N GLN A 137 31.68 -13.97 -38.97
CA GLN A 137 32.57 -14.59 -39.95
C GLN A 137 33.97 -13.94 -40.04
N ASN A 138 34.20 -12.76 -39.45
CA ASN A 138 35.47 -12.04 -39.66
C ASN A 138 36.42 -12.02 -38.44
N ALA A 139 36.15 -12.80 -37.38
CA ALA A 139 36.97 -12.81 -36.17
C ALA A 139 37.90 -14.03 -35.99
N ILE A 140 37.86 -15.03 -36.88
CA ILE A 140 38.70 -16.23 -36.75
C ILE A 140 39.47 -16.48 -38.05
N LYS A 141 40.66 -15.85 -38.19
CA LYS A 141 41.58 -16.16 -39.28
C LYS A 141 42.04 -17.62 -39.17
N GLY A 142 41.52 -18.50 -40.05
CA GLY A 142 42.03 -19.85 -40.26
C GLY A 142 41.03 -21.00 -40.15
N VAL A 143 39.74 -20.75 -39.90
CA VAL A 143 38.73 -21.82 -39.80
C VAL A 143 37.99 -21.97 -41.12
N THR A 144 38.21 -23.10 -41.82
CA THR A 144 37.42 -23.51 -42.98
C THR A 144 36.08 -24.06 -42.51
N ILE A 145 34.98 -23.33 -42.71
CA ILE A 145 33.63 -23.82 -42.46
C ILE A 145 33.09 -24.57 -43.70
N GLN A 146 32.64 -25.80 -43.51
CA GLN A 146 31.90 -26.57 -44.52
C GLN A 146 30.48 -25.97 -44.67
N PRO A 147 29.88 -25.95 -45.87
CA PRO A 147 28.55 -25.39 -46.06
C PRO A 147 27.50 -26.17 -45.25
N ILE A 148 26.72 -25.45 -44.46
CA ILE A 148 25.58 -26.00 -43.71
C ILE A 148 24.45 -26.23 -44.71
N THR A 149 24.41 -27.41 -45.33
CA THR A 149 23.28 -27.83 -46.15
C THR A 149 22.62 -29.03 -45.50
N SER A 150 21.59 -28.83 -44.66
CA SER A 150 20.29 -29.54 -44.74
C SER A 150 19.35 -29.42 -43.52
N ASP A 151 19.77 -29.12 -42.29
CA ASP A 151 18.86 -29.29 -41.13
C ASP A 151 18.30 -28.00 -40.53
N ILE A 152 17.49 -27.26 -41.31
CA ILE A 152 16.53 -26.26 -40.75
C ILE A 152 15.09 -26.80 -40.74
N THR A 153 14.84 -27.97 -41.31
CA THR A 153 13.51 -28.59 -41.32
C THR A 153 13.34 -29.60 -40.18
N ALA A 154 13.22 -29.13 -38.94
CA ALA A 154 12.42 -29.75 -37.86
C ALA A 154 12.68 -29.09 -36.50
N ASP A 155 12.00 -28.00 -36.21
CA ASP A 155 11.39 -27.88 -34.88
C ASP A 155 10.03 -27.21 -35.00
N THR A 156 9.04 -28.06 -35.27
CA THR A 156 7.62 -27.75 -35.28
C THR A 156 7.07 -27.68 -33.85
N HIS A 157 7.51 -26.71 -33.04
CA HIS A 157 6.87 -26.41 -31.74
C HIS A 157 6.48 -24.94 -31.57
N TRP A 158 5.86 -24.35 -32.58
CA TRP A 158 4.94 -23.23 -32.35
C TRP A 158 3.63 -23.41 -33.11
N THR A 159 2.83 -24.38 -32.69
CA THR A 159 1.40 -24.39 -33.05
C THR A 159 0.65 -23.50 -32.06
N ALA A 160 0.40 -22.25 -32.45
CA ALA A 160 -0.76 -21.54 -31.92
C ALA A 160 -2.01 -22.16 -32.58
N ASP A 161 -2.70 -22.96 -31.77
CA ASP A 161 -3.88 -23.75 -32.10
C ASP A 161 -5.04 -22.87 -32.63
N LYS A 162 -5.63 -23.35 -33.73
CA LYS A 162 -7.01 -23.16 -34.22
C LYS A 162 -7.60 -21.74 -34.29
N VAL A 163 -7.48 -21.14 -35.47
CA VAL A 163 -8.42 -20.12 -35.96
C VAL A 163 -9.50 -20.82 -36.81
N TYR A 164 -10.66 -21.01 -36.16
CA TYR A 164 -12.01 -21.36 -36.65
C TYR A 164 -12.24 -22.75 -37.31
N GLN A 165 -12.99 -23.57 -36.58
CA GLN A 165 -13.75 -24.73 -37.07
C GLN A 165 -15.02 -24.23 -37.79
N LEU A 166 -15.27 -24.86 -38.97
CA LEU A 166 -16.51 -25.04 -39.76
C LEU A 166 -17.49 -23.86 -39.91
#